data_AF-A0A9D2ZV57-F1
#
_entry.id   AF-A0A9D2ZV57-F1
#
_cell.length_a   1.000
_cell.length_b   1.000
_cell.length_c   1.000
_cell.angle_alpha   90.00
_cell.angle_beta   90.00
_cell.angle_gamma   90.00
#
_symmetry.space_group_name_H-M   'P 1'
#
loop_
_entity.id
_entity.type
_entity.pdbx_description
1 polymer ?
#
loop_
_entity_poly.entity_id
_entity_poly.type
_entity_poly.pdbx_seq_one_letter_code
_entity_poly.pdbx_strand_id
1 'polypeptide(L)'
;MNSFLNDLLSGSNHPADGFVEFLSSDHVRYQNKVNVSGHNHNCHRKVRIEKSITGGEGYTVTIFNEDGIHPMWGNNVQMSPKRMHVVRMVEECVELRGFGTDAMGFPFNNYGMTVYHNGSRIIRCVLHMFERGVDLEYLQ
;
A
#
# COMPACT_ATOMS: atom_id res chain seq x y z
N MET A 1 -0.33 16.65 13.84
CA MET A 1 0.11 15.49 13.03
C MET A 1 -0.99 14.45 13.10
N ASN A 2 -1.37 13.82 11.98
CA ASN A 2 -2.47 12.85 11.94
C ASN A 2 -2.15 11.66 12.87
N SER A 3 -3.00 11.38 13.87
CA SER A 3 -2.77 10.29 14.84
C SER A 3 -2.58 8.94 14.16
N PHE A 4 -3.38 8.67 13.12
CA PHE A 4 -3.24 7.46 12.31
C PHE A 4 -1.87 7.35 11.65
N LEU A 5 -1.37 8.45 11.07
CA LEU A 5 -0.06 8.44 10.42
C LEU A 5 1.02 8.17 11.46
N ASN A 6 0.96 8.79 12.63
CA ASN A 6 1.92 8.54 13.71
C ASN A 6 1.92 7.07 14.16
N ASP A 7 0.74 6.46 14.28
CA ASP A 7 0.62 5.04 14.62
C ASP A 7 1.25 4.15 13.55
N LEU A 8 1.00 4.45 12.27
CA LEU A 8 1.63 3.76 11.14
C LEU A 8 3.16 3.90 11.18
N LEU A 9 3.67 5.12 11.30
CA LEU A 9 5.10 5.41 11.26
C LEU A 9 5.86 4.90 12.50
N SER A 10 5.18 4.77 13.64
CA SER A 10 5.74 4.14 14.84
C SER A 10 5.64 2.61 14.85
N GLY A 11 4.97 2.02 13.86
CA GLY A 11 4.81 0.58 13.71
C GLY A 11 3.75 -0.06 14.60
N SER A 12 2.77 0.71 15.07
CA SER A 12 1.67 0.20 15.88
C SER A 12 0.72 -0.66 15.05
N ASN A 13 0.55 -1.94 15.38
CA ASN A 13 -0.50 -2.76 14.75
C ASN A 13 -1.91 -2.51 15.30
N HIS A 14 -2.11 -1.46 16.10
CA HIS A 14 -3.41 -1.05 16.63
C HIS A 14 -3.60 0.46 16.43
N PRO A 15 -3.72 0.93 15.18
CA PRO A 15 -3.84 2.35 14.89
C PRO A 15 -5.18 2.92 15.37
N ALA A 16 -5.20 4.22 15.62
CA ALA A 16 -6.42 5.01 15.76
C ALA A 16 -7.33 4.84 14.51
N ASP A 17 -8.60 5.22 14.64
CA ASP A 17 -9.50 5.24 13.48
C ASP A 17 -9.01 6.27 12.46
N GLY A 18 -9.01 5.89 11.18
CA GLY A 18 -8.59 6.77 10.10
C GLY A 18 -7.91 6.04 8.96
N PHE A 19 -7.31 6.84 8.08
CA PHE A 19 -6.58 6.39 6.92
C PHE A 19 -5.54 7.44 6.50
N VAL A 20 -4.59 7.00 5.67
CA VAL A 20 -3.67 7.85 4.90
C VAL A 20 -3.69 7.43 3.45
N GLU A 21 -3.48 8.39 2.57
CA GLU A 21 -3.46 8.18 1.13
C GLU A 21 -2.16 8.72 0.55
N PHE A 22 -1.62 7.98 -0.41
CA PHE A 22 -0.52 8.40 -1.26
C PHE A 22 -0.99 8.41 -2.71
N LEU A 23 -1.01 9.60 -3.31
CA LEU A 23 -1.31 9.80 -4.72
C LEU A 23 -0.02 9.69 -5.52
N SER A 24 -0.05 8.86 -6.53
CA SER A 24 1.05 8.56 -7.43
C SER A 24 0.62 8.88 -8.86
N SER A 25 1.52 9.49 -9.63
CA SER A 25 1.33 9.81 -11.06
C SER A 25 2.16 8.92 -11.99
N ASP A 26 3.02 8.09 -11.40
CA ASP A 26 3.99 7.26 -12.08
C ASP A 26 4.25 5.99 -11.29
N HIS A 27 4.50 4.88 -11.99
CA HIS A 27 4.97 3.67 -11.34
C HIS A 27 5.99 2.93 -12.20
N VAL A 28 6.96 2.31 -11.52
CA VAL A 28 7.99 1.47 -12.13
C VAL A 28 7.79 0.04 -11.65
N ARG A 29 7.79 -0.91 -12.59
CA ARG A 29 7.73 -2.33 -12.29
C ARG A 29 9.12 -2.94 -12.33
N TYR A 30 9.46 -3.63 -11.26
CA TYR A 30 10.61 -4.50 -11.19
C TYR A 30 10.14 -5.96 -11.15
N GLN A 31 10.86 -6.84 -11.84
CA GLN A 31 10.68 -8.27 -11.72
C GLN A 31 12.04 -8.91 -11.46
N ASN A 32 12.13 -9.70 -10.39
CA ASN A 32 13.39 -10.26 -9.90
C ASN A 32 14.48 -9.18 -9.76
N LYS A 33 14.09 -8.00 -9.23
CA LYS A 33 14.94 -6.81 -9.05
C LYS A 33 15.43 -6.13 -10.34
N VAL A 34 14.98 -6.58 -11.51
CA VAL A 34 15.27 -5.95 -12.79
C VAL A 34 14.11 -5.03 -13.16
N ASN A 35 14.40 -3.80 -13.56
CA ASN A 35 13.39 -2.89 -14.10
C ASN A 35 12.87 -3.44 -15.44
N VAL A 36 11.56 -3.69 -15.55
CA VAL A 36 10.94 -4.32 -16.72
C VAL A 36 9.93 -3.42 -17.44
N SER A 37 9.55 -2.28 -16.88
CA SER A 37 8.61 -1.34 -17.53
C SER A 37 9.22 0.01 -17.88
N GLY A 38 10.30 0.42 -17.21
CA GLY A 38 10.63 1.84 -17.10
C GLY A 38 9.54 2.61 -16.33
N HIS A 39 9.58 3.93 -16.44
CA HIS A 39 8.55 4.81 -15.89
C HIS A 39 7.25 4.74 -16.71
N ASN A 40 6.12 4.71 -16.01
CA ASN A 40 4.78 4.76 -16.59
C ASN A 40 4.12 6.08 -16.18
N HIS A 41 4.64 7.18 -16.70
CA HIS A 41 4.14 8.53 -16.42
C HIS A 41 2.66 8.69 -16.82
N ASN A 42 1.97 9.60 -16.12
CA ASN A 42 0.54 9.87 -16.29
C ASN A 42 -0.34 8.64 -16.02
N CYS A 43 0.08 7.79 -15.09
CA CYS A 43 -0.67 6.62 -14.67
C CYS A 43 -1.06 6.77 -13.21
N HIS A 44 -2.23 7.36 -12.97
CA HIS A 44 -2.61 7.82 -11.65
C HIS A 44 -3.12 6.69 -10.77
N ARG A 45 -2.45 6.50 -9.63
CA ARG A 45 -2.79 5.48 -8.64
C ARG A 45 -2.90 6.11 -7.27
N LYS A 46 -3.84 5.62 -6.47
CA LYS A 46 -3.97 6.00 -5.05
C LYS A 46 -3.73 4.77 -4.19
N VAL A 47 -2.71 4.84 -3.35
CA VAL A 47 -2.48 3.83 -2.29
C VAL A 47 -3.14 4.35 -1.02
N ARG A 48 -4.15 3.64 -0.53
CA ARG A 48 -4.82 3.93 0.74
C ARG A 48 -4.43 2.88 1.77
N ILE A 49 -4.02 3.35 2.94
CA ILE A 49 -3.73 2.52 4.11
C ILE A 49 -4.70 2.99 5.19
N GLU A 50 -5.59 2.10 5.62
CA GLU A 50 -6.60 2.40 6.61
C GLU A 50 -6.60 1.38 7.73
N LYS A 51 -7.22 1.72 8.86
CA LYS A 51 -7.43 0.76 9.95
C LYS A 51 -8.15 -0.46 9.40
N SER A 52 -7.82 -1.65 9.91
CA SER A 52 -8.42 -2.91 9.45
C SER A 52 -9.95 -2.80 9.30
N ILE A 53 -10.45 -2.86 8.06
CA ILE A 53 -11.89 -2.77 7.76
C ILE A 53 -12.64 -4.04 8.17
N THR A 54 -11.89 -5.11 8.42
CA THR A 54 -12.41 -6.39 8.97
C THR A 54 -12.35 -6.43 10.50
N GLY A 55 -11.95 -5.32 11.14
CA GLY A 55 -11.68 -5.25 12.58
C GLY A 55 -10.36 -5.92 12.99
N GLY A 56 -10.05 -5.82 14.28
CA GLY A 56 -8.83 -6.38 14.87
C GLY A 56 -7.54 -5.63 14.52
N GLU A 57 -6.42 -6.33 14.63
CA GLU A 57 -5.09 -5.75 14.40
C GLU A 57 -4.82 -5.44 12.93
N GLY A 58 -3.88 -4.51 12.74
CA GLY A 58 -3.27 -4.15 11.48
C GLY A 58 -4.10 -3.18 10.66
N TYR A 59 -3.86 -3.28 9.37
CA TYR A 59 -4.23 -2.32 8.36
C TYR A 59 -4.93 -3.02 7.20
N THR A 60 -5.74 -2.25 6.46
CA THR A 60 -6.19 -2.61 5.13
C THR A 60 -5.49 -1.72 4.11
N VAL A 61 -4.84 -2.34 3.13
CA VAL A 61 -4.15 -1.65 2.03
C VAL A 61 -4.94 -1.87 0.74
N THR A 62 -5.30 -0.76 0.09
CA THR A 62 -6.07 -0.77 -1.16
C THR A 62 -5.38 0.14 -2.18
N ILE A 63 -5.31 -0.31 -3.43
CA ILE A 63 -4.77 0.47 -4.55
C ILE A 63 -5.90 0.77 -5.53
N PHE A 64 -6.14 2.06 -5.76
CA PHE A 64 -7.15 2.54 -6.70
C PHE A 64 -6.52 3.00 -8.01
N ASN A 65 -7.21 2.76 -9.11
CA ASN A 65 -6.94 3.39 -10.40
C ASN A 65 -7.70 4.72 -10.50
N GLU A 66 -6.97 5.82 -10.63
CA GLU A 66 -7.54 7.17 -10.72
C GLU A 66 -7.66 7.64 -12.19
N ASP A 67 -7.21 6.85 -13.17
CA ASP A 67 -7.32 7.16 -14.60
C ASP A 67 -8.70 6.76 -15.16
N GLY A 68 -9.35 7.65 -15.92
CA GLY A 68 -10.60 7.39 -16.68
C GLY A 68 -11.84 8.13 -16.15
N ILE A 69 -12.93 8.13 -16.94
CA ILE A 69 -14.24 8.67 -16.50
C ILE A 69 -14.94 7.58 -15.68
N HIS A 70 -15.11 7.84 -14.38
CA HIS A 70 -15.74 6.89 -13.47
C HIS A 70 -17.00 7.51 -12.88
N PRO A 71 -18.17 6.92 -13.11
CA PRO A 71 -19.44 7.48 -12.62
C PRO A 71 -19.56 7.48 -11.09
N MET A 72 -18.68 6.77 -10.39
CA MET A 72 -18.61 6.71 -8.92
C MET A 72 -17.13 6.73 -8.48
N TRP A 73 -16.61 7.89 -8.07
CA TRP A 73 -15.29 8.00 -7.45
C TRP A 73 -15.25 7.14 -6.17
N GLY A 74 -14.34 6.17 -6.11
CA GLY A 74 -14.19 5.24 -4.97
C GLY A 74 -14.28 3.75 -5.31
N ASN A 75 -14.79 3.36 -6.48
CA ASN A 75 -14.97 1.95 -6.86
C ASN A 75 -13.89 1.38 -7.79
N ASN A 76 -12.82 2.13 -8.08
CA ASN A 76 -11.77 1.71 -8.99
C ASN A 76 -10.68 0.89 -8.30
N VAL A 77 -11.10 -0.06 -7.49
CA VAL A 77 -10.21 -0.97 -6.80
C VAL A 77 -9.46 -1.78 -7.87
N GLN A 78 -8.20 -1.43 -8.11
CA GLN A 78 -7.36 -2.13 -9.09
C GLN A 78 -6.88 -3.47 -8.52
N MET A 79 -6.81 -3.56 -7.19
CA MET A 79 -6.44 -4.74 -6.44
C MET A 79 -7.34 -4.88 -5.22
N SER A 80 -7.87 -6.08 -4.97
CA SER A 80 -8.66 -6.38 -3.78
C SER A 80 -7.96 -5.91 -2.50
N PRO A 81 -8.68 -5.28 -1.55
CA PRO A 81 -8.12 -4.83 -0.29
C PRO A 81 -7.40 -5.98 0.41
N LYS A 82 -6.18 -5.71 0.91
CA LYS A 82 -5.35 -6.72 1.58
C LYS A 82 -5.12 -6.34 3.02
N ARG A 83 -5.36 -7.30 3.91
CA ARG A 83 -5.05 -7.13 5.32
C ARG A 83 -3.55 -7.27 5.53
N MET A 84 -2.93 -6.32 6.21
CA MET A 84 -1.49 -6.28 6.47
C MET A 84 -1.18 -5.81 7.89
N HIS A 85 -0.06 -6.26 8.45
CA HIS A 85 0.49 -5.75 9.70
C HIS A 85 1.91 -5.23 9.46
N VAL A 86 2.35 -4.28 10.28
CA VAL A 86 3.74 -3.82 10.30
C VAL A 86 4.62 -4.95 10.83
N VAL A 87 5.65 -5.29 10.07
CA VAL A 87 6.67 -6.29 10.44
C VAL A 87 8.02 -5.65 10.77
N ARG A 88 8.26 -4.44 10.28
CA ARG A 88 9.51 -3.71 10.50
C ARG A 88 9.29 -2.20 10.37
N MET A 89 10.01 -1.45 11.19
CA MET A 89 10.11 0.01 11.10
C MET A 89 11.58 0.39 11.17
N VAL A 90 11.98 1.29 10.27
CA VAL A 90 13.24 2.03 10.31
C VAL A 90 12.94 3.51 10.12
N GLU A 91 13.91 4.38 10.37
CA GLU A 91 13.71 5.84 10.41
C GLU A 91 13.03 6.43 9.16
N GLU A 92 13.28 5.85 7.98
CA GLU A 92 12.78 6.37 6.70
C GLU A 92 11.64 5.54 6.10
N CYS A 93 11.34 4.36 6.65
CA CYS A 93 10.28 3.51 6.12
C CYS A 93 9.68 2.51 7.10
N VAL A 94 8.45 2.11 6.77
CA VAL A 94 7.71 1.04 7.44
C VAL A 94 7.44 -0.07 6.43
N GLU A 95 7.70 -1.31 6.83
CA GLU A 95 7.39 -2.49 6.03
C GLU A 95 6.17 -3.21 6.60
N LEU A 96 5.18 -3.44 5.74
CA LEU A 96 3.97 -4.19 6.03
C LEU A 96 3.98 -5.53 5.31
N ARG A 97 3.48 -6.58 5.98
CA ARG A 97 3.27 -7.90 5.40
C ARG A 97 1.80 -8.29 5.47
N GLY A 98 1.28 -8.84 4.38
CA GLY A 98 -0.07 -9.38 4.38
C GLY A 98 -0.21 -10.61 5.28
N PHE A 99 -1.40 -10.81 5.85
CA PHE A 99 -1.70 -11.97 6.69
C PHE A 99 -3.17 -12.38 6.59
N GLY A 100 -3.46 -13.65 6.84
CA GLY A 100 -4.78 -14.24 6.58
C GLY A 100 -4.99 -14.56 5.10
N THR A 101 -6.25 -14.76 4.72
CA THR A 101 -6.66 -15.13 3.36
C THR A 101 -7.83 -14.27 2.88
N ASP A 102 -8.01 -14.19 1.56
CA ASP A 102 -9.25 -13.67 1.00
C ASP A 102 -10.41 -14.69 1.10
N ALA A 103 -11.59 -14.30 0.62
CA ALA A 103 -12.79 -15.15 0.65
C ALA A 103 -12.67 -16.45 -0.19
N MET A 104 -11.72 -16.51 -1.12
CA MET A 104 -11.41 -17.68 -1.94
C MET A 104 -10.26 -18.53 -1.37
N GLY A 105 -9.69 -18.12 -0.22
CA GLY A 105 -8.61 -18.83 0.44
C GLY A 105 -7.22 -18.46 -0.04
N PHE A 106 -7.05 -17.47 -0.92
CA PHE A 106 -5.72 -17.03 -1.33
C PHE A 106 -5.04 -16.24 -0.22
N PRO A 107 -3.79 -16.55 0.15
CA PRO A 107 -3.15 -15.94 1.30
C PRO A 107 -2.66 -14.53 0.99
N PHE A 108 -2.89 -13.60 1.93
CA PHE A 108 -2.43 -12.23 1.80
C PHE A 108 -0.92 -12.09 2.02
N ASN A 109 -0.27 -13.06 2.66
CA ASN A 109 1.18 -13.06 2.89
C ASN A 109 2.02 -13.11 1.61
N ASN A 110 1.41 -13.35 0.45
CA ASN A 110 2.03 -13.20 -0.85
C ASN A 110 2.25 -11.74 -1.25
N TYR A 111 1.70 -10.81 -0.47
CA TYR A 111 1.80 -9.37 -0.67
C TYR A 111 2.44 -8.67 0.52
N GLY A 112 3.05 -7.52 0.26
CA GLY A 112 3.56 -6.60 1.26
C GLY A 112 3.60 -5.18 0.73
N MET A 113 3.82 -4.21 1.61
CA MET A 113 3.93 -2.80 1.24
C MET A 113 5.07 -2.17 2.02
N THR A 114 6.02 -1.53 1.34
CA THR A 114 6.97 -0.64 1.99
C THR A 114 6.53 0.80 1.78
N VAL A 115 6.40 1.53 2.88
CA VAL A 115 5.96 2.94 2.91
C VAL A 115 7.15 3.79 3.31
N TYR A 116 7.65 4.61 2.39
CA TYR A 116 8.72 5.56 2.66
C TYR A 116 8.13 6.91 3.07
N HIS A 117 8.75 7.56 4.05
CA HIS A 117 8.26 8.81 4.62
C HIS A 117 9.41 9.73 5.04
N ASN A 118 9.09 11.00 5.26
CA ASN A 118 9.99 11.98 5.88
C ASN A 118 9.54 12.36 7.30
N GLY A 119 8.73 11.51 7.95
CA GLY A 119 8.18 11.70 9.29
C GLY A 119 6.90 12.56 9.35
N SER A 120 6.62 13.36 8.32
CA SER A 120 5.40 14.19 8.25
C SER A 120 4.43 13.76 7.16
N ARG A 121 4.93 13.09 6.11
CA ARG A 121 4.14 12.58 4.99
C ARG A 121 4.77 11.34 4.37
N ILE A 122 3.95 10.58 3.66
CA ILE A 122 4.38 9.51 2.77
C ILE A 122 4.94 10.15 1.49
N ILE A 123 6.09 9.66 1.04
CA ILE A 123 6.78 10.18 -0.16
C ILE A 123 6.86 9.15 -1.28
N ARG A 124 6.72 7.86 -0.95
CA ARG A 124 6.80 6.75 -1.91
C ARG A 124 6.24 5.48 -1.30
N CYS A 125 5.60 4.65 -2.12
CA CYS A 125 5.09 3.34 -1.72
C CYS A 125 5.63 2.27 -2.68
N VAL A 126 5.98 1.09 -2.15
CA VAL A 126 6.37 -0.07 -2.97
C VAL A 126 5.49 -1.25 -2.60
N LEU A 127 4.67 -1.70 -3.55
CA LEU A 127 3.90 -2.94 -3.41
C LEU A 127 4.80 -4.11 -3.80
N HIS A 128 4.89 -5.08 -2.90
CA HIS A 128 5.60 -6.34 -3.09
C HIS A 128 4.63 -7.46 -3.42
N MET A 129 4.87 -8.19 -4.50
CA MET A 129 4.18 -9.43 -4.87
C MET A 129 5.20 -10.58 -4.85
N PHE A 130 5.41 -11.14 -3.66
CA PHE A 130 6.54 -12.03 -3.36
C PHE A 130 6.57 -13.27 -4.23
N GLU A 131 5.44 -13.96 -4.41
CA GLU A 131 5.37 -15.16 -5.26
C GLU A 131 5.71 -14.90 -6.73
N ARG A 132 5.45 -13.67 -7.20
CA ARG A 132 5.72 -13.28 -8.59
C ARG A 132 7.11 -12.70 -8.77
N GLY A 133 7.84 -12.45 -7.66
CA GLY A 133 9.07 -11.68 -7.66
C GLY A 133 8.88 -10.28 -8.25
N VAL A 134 7.70 -9.68 -8.09
CA VAL A 134 7.36 -8.36 -8.67
C VAL A 134 7.29 -7.31 -7.58
N ASP A 135 7.93 -6.17 -7.84
CA ASP A 135 7.75 -4.93 -7.08
C ASP A 135 7.14 -3.87 -7.98
N LEU A 136 6.15 -3.15 -7.47
CA LEU A 136 5.59 -1.94 -8.10
C LEU A 136 5.91 -0.74 -7.23
N GLU A 137 6.80 0.11 -7.71
CA GLU A 137 7.21 1.34 -7.05
C GLU A 137 6.32 2.49 -7.53
N TYR A 138 5.57 3.10 -6.62
CA TYR A 138 4.67 4.22 -6.88
C TYR A 138 5.36 5.54 -6.53
N LEU A 139 5.41 6.45 -7.50
CA LEU A 139 6.12 7.72 -7.48
C LEU A 139 5.17 8.89 -7.75
N GLN A 140 5.56 10.08 -7.31
CA GLN A 140 4.85 11.34 -7.55
C GLN A 140 5.34 12.04 -8.80
#